data_AF-A0A958KYQ5-F1
#
_entry.id   AF-A0A958KYQ5-F1
#
_cell.length_a   1.000
_cell.length_b   1.000
_cell.length_c   1.000
_cell.angle_alpha   90.00
_cell.angle_beta   90.00
_cell.angle_gamma   90.00
#
_symmetry.space_group_name_H-M   'P 1'
#
loop_
_entity.id
_entity.type
_entity.pdbx_description
1 polymer ?
#
loop_
_entity_poly.entity_id
_entity_poly.type
_entity_poly.pdbx_seq_one_letter_code
_entity_poly.pdbx_strand_id
1 'polypeptide(L)'
;MNENTIKGKWLEIKGDVRKAWGKLTDDELDKTKGDMKAIAGLIQQKYGDAQENASDRLSNIFKRFETQKDEVVTAVKSSLKS
;
A
#
# COMPACT_ATOMS: atom_id res chain seq x y z
N MET A 1 10.11 -1.66 7.20
CA MET A 1 8.71 -1.93 7.62
C MET A 1 8.71 -2.84 8.84
N ASN A 2 7.90 -2.56 9.87
CA ASN A 2 7.58 -3.53 10.91
C ASN A 2 6.24 -4.20 10.53
N GLU A 3 6.24 -5.50 10.29
CA GLU A 3 5.06 -6.30 9.86
C GLU A 3 3.82 -6.07 10.74
N ASN A 4 4.02 -5.79 12.03
CA ASN A 4 2.92 -5.52 12.97
C ASN A 4 2.10 -4.27 12.64
N THR A 5 2.68 -3.24 12.02
CA THR A 5 1.93 -2.02 11.67
C THR A 5 1.12 -2.20 10.38
N ILE A 6 1.63 -3.01 9.45
CA ILE A 6 0.97 -3.27 8.17
C ILE A 6 -0.34 -4.00 8.38
N LYS A 7 -0.38 -5.01 9.27
CA LYS A 7 -1.62 -5.74 9.57
C LYS A 7 -2.75 -4.86 10.10
N GLY A 8 -2.44 -3.85 10.91
CA GLY A 8 -3.45 -2.91 11.44
C GLY A 8 -4.02 -1.98 10.37
N LYS A 9 -3.20 -1.52 9.43
CA LYS A 9 -3.62 -0.65 8.31
C LYS A 9 -4.00 -1.43 7.04
N TRP A 10 -3.84 -2.75 7.05
CA TRP A 10 -4.06 -3.60 5.87
C TRP A 10 -5.50 -3.52 5.36
N LEU A 11 -6.49 -3.43 6.25
CA LEU A 11 -7.90 -3.24 5.88
C LEU A 11 -8.10 -1.97 5.03
N GLU A 12 -7.44 -0.86 5.39
CA GLU A 12 -7.52 0.39 4.63
C GLU A 12 -6.79 0.29 3.29
N ILE A 13 -5.58 -0.29 3.29
CA ILE A 13 -4.79 -0.52 2.08
C ILE A 13 -5.58 -1.40 1.11
N LYS A 14 -6.13 -2.51 1.58
CA LYS A 14 -6.97 -3.44 0.81
C LYS A 14 -8.19 -2.74 0.20
N GLY A 15 -8.83 -1.83 0.94
CA GLY A 15 -9.92 -1.02 0.41
C GLY A 15 -9.50 -0.12 -0.75
N ASP A 16 -8.33 0.52 -0.63
CA ASP A 16 -7.76 1.37 -1.69
C ASP A 16 -7.31 0.57 -2.91
N VAL A 17 -6.66 -0.58 -2.68
CA VAL A 17 -6.25 -1.53 -3.72
C VAL A 17 -7.50 -2.04 -4.46
N ARG A 18 -8.56 -2.44 -3.76
CA ARG A 18 -9.82 -2.85 -4.41
C ARG A 18 -10.45 -1.74 -5.24
N LYS A 19 -10.37 -0.48 -4.80
CA LYS A 19 -10.84 0.69 -5.59
C LYS A 19 -9.98 0.91 -6.83
N ALA A 20 -8.66 0.80 -6.69
CA ALA A 20 -7.72 0.96 -7.81
C ALA A 20 -7.82 -0.16 -8.84
N TRP A 21 -8.06 -1.39 -8.38
CA TRP A 21 -8.20 -2.59 -9.20
C TRP A 21 -9.55 -3.28 -8.92
N GLY A 22 -10.62 -2.78 -9.55
CA GLY A 22 -11.99 -3.29 -9.34
C GLY A 22 -12.24 -4.75 -9.75
N LYS A 23 -11.31 -5.43 -10.43
CA LYS A 23 -11.35 -6.87 -10.72
C LYS A 23 -10.73 -7.73 -9.61
N LEU A 24 -10.00 -7.13 -8.67
CA LEU A 24 -9.49 -7.85 -7.51
C LEU A 24 -10.59 -7.96 -6.46
N THR A 25 -10.78 -9.18 -5.97
CA THR A 25 -11.70 -9.43 -4.87
C THR A 25 -11.00 -9.26 -3.52
N ASP A 26 -11.80 -8.98 -2.49
CA ASP A 26 -11.27 -8.80 -1.14
C ASP A 26 -10.58 -10.09 -0.64
N ASP A 27 -11.11 -11.27 -0.99
CA ASP A 27 -10.54 -12.58 -0.67
C ASP A 27 -9.14 -12.79 -1.30
N GLU A 28 -8.97 -12.42 -2.57
CA GLU A 28 -7.67 -12.51 -3.26
C GLU A 28 -6.63 -11.60 -2.63
N LEU A 29 -7.03 -10.38 -2.26
CA LEU A 29 -6.17 -9.47 -1.52
C LEU A 29 -5.87 -10.05 -0.13
N ASP A 30 -6.84 -10.63 0.57
CA ASP A 30 -6.65 -11.19 1.91
C ASP A 30 -5.56 -12.28 1.95
N LYS A 31 -5.52 -13.13 0.92
CA LYS A 31 -4.50 -14.17 0.75
C LYS A 31 -3.08 -13.62 0.68
N THR A 32 -2.92 -12.37 0.23
CA THR A 32 -1.61 -11.70 0.20
C THR A 32 -1.17 -11.19 1.57
N LYS A 33 -2.07 -11.09 2.55
CA LYS A 33 -1.82 -10.57 3.90
C LYS A 33 -1.13 -9.20 3.94
N GLY A 34 -1.25 -8.42 2.87
CA GLY A 34 -0.57 -7.13 2.73
C GLY A 34 0.85 -7.18 2.25
N ASP A 35 1.27 -8.31 1.67
CA ASP A 35 2.53 -8.38 0.95
C ASP A 35 2.41 -7.69 -0.41
N MET A 36 3.13 -6.58 -0.57
CA MET A 36 3.13 -5.77 -1.79
C MET A 36 3.52 -6.59 -3.03
N LYS A 37 4.46 -7.53 -2.89
CA LYS A 37 4.95 -8.38 -3.97
C LYS A 37 3.88 -9.37 -4.42
N ALA A 38 3.18 -9.97 -3.47
CA ALA A 38 2.08 -10.89 -3.73
C ALA A 38 0.89 -10.18 -4.41
N ILE A 39 0.57 -8.96 -3.99
CA ILE A 39 -0.49 -8.15 -4.62
C ILE A 39 -0.10 -7.79 -6.06
N ALA A 40 1.15 -7.36 -6.28
CA ALA A 40 1.65 -7.05 -7.62
C ALA A 40 1.59 -8.27 -8.55
N GLY A 41 1.94 -9.46 -8.04
CA GLY A 41 1.82 -10.72 -8.78
C GLY A 41 0.36 -11.06 -9.14
N LEU A 42 -0.59 -10.90 -8.21
CA LEU A 42 -2.01 -11.09 -8.49
C LEU A 42 -2.53 -10.11 -9.55
N ILE A 43 -2.15 -8.83 -9.45
CA ILE A 43 -2.51 -7.82 -10.46
C ILE A 43 -1.97 -8.24 -11.82
N GLN A 44 -0.70 -8.62 -11.90
CA GLN A 44 -0.09 -9.08 -13.16
C GLN A 44 -0.83 -10.29 -13.74
N GLN A 45 -1.21 -11.28 -12.91
CA GLN A 45 -1.95 -12.46 -13.38
C GLN A 45 -3.38 -12.13 -13.85
N LYS A 46 -4.07 -11.18 -13.21
CA LYS A 46 -5.49 -10.87 -13.48
C LYS A 46 -5.67 -9.81 -14.56
N TYR A 47 -4.78 -8.82 -14.61
CA TYR A 47 -4.86 -7.69 -15.53
C TYR A 47 -3.90 -7.82 -16.71
N GLY A 48 -2.84 -8.64 -16.60
CA GLY A 48 -1.76 -8.63 -17.58
C GLY A 48 -0.97 -7.31 -17.60
N ASP A 49 -1.23 -6.41 -16.65
CA ASP A 49 -0.59 -5.11 -16.53
C ASP A 49 0.91 -5.29 -16.29
N ALA A 50 1.70 -4.37 -16.83
CA ALA A 50 3.13 -4.31 -16.55
C ALA A 50 3.34 -4.21 -15.04
N GLN A 51 4.20 -5.08 -14.50
CA GLN A 51 4.54 -5.15 -13.08
C GLN A 51 4.92 -3.77 -12.51
N GLU A 52 5.54 -2.90 -13.32
CA GLU A 52 5.85 -1.51 -12.96
C GLU A 52 4.61 -0.69 -12.62
N ASN A 53 3.55 -0.73 -13.44
CA ASN A 53 2.34 0.07 -13.22
C ASN A 53 1.59 -0.36 -11.95
N ALA A 54 1.59 -1.67 -11.69
CA ALA A 54 1.04 -2.24 -10.46
C ALA A 54 1.87 -1.85 -9.23
N SER A 55 3.19 -1.97 -9.34
CA SER A 55 4.14 -1.67 -8.27
C SER A 55 4.16 -0.18 -7.93
N ASP A 56 4.03 0.71 -8.93
CA ASP A 56 4.02 2.16 -8.71
C ASP A 56 2.76 2.63 -7.97
N ARG A 57 1.58 2.12 -8.39
CA ARG A 57 0.33 2.39 -7.68
C ARG A 57 0.33 1.81 -6.26
N LEU A 58 0.82 0.59 -6.07
CA LEU A 58 0.97 -0.01 -4.74
C LEU A 58 1.93 0.83 -3.89
N SER A 59 3.08 1.22 -4.45
CA SER A 59 4.05 2.09 -3.79
C SER A 59 3.40 3.40 -3.35
N ASN A 60 2.57 4.01 -4.18
CA ASN A 60 1.85 5.23 -3.83
C ASN A 60 0.83 5.01 -2.69
N ILE A 61 0.05 3.92 -2.74
CA ILE A 61 -0.88 3.55 -1.67
C ILE A 61 -0.10 3.37 -0.36
N PHE A 62 0.93 2.53 -0.36
CA PHE A 62 1.75 2.25 0.83
C PHE A 62 2.48 3.49 1.34
N LYS A 63 3.04 4.33 0.45
CA LYS A 63 3.63 5.63 0.81
C LYS A 63 2.64 6.50 1.56
N ARG A 64 1.42 6.68 1.05
CA ARG A 64 0.40 7.50 1.75
C ARG A 64 0.16 7.02 3.19
N PHE A 65 0.23 5.71 3.44
CA PHE A 65 0.01 5.14 4.77
C PHE A 65 1.24 5.25 5.69
N GLU A 66 2.44 5.39 5.10
CA GLU A 66 3.71 5.65 5.79
C GLU A 66 3.91 7.15 6.10
N THR A 67 3.54 8.03 5.17
CA THR A 67 3.70 9.50 5.28
C THR A 67 2.91 10.10 6.45
N GLN A 68 1.88 9.41 6.95
CA GLN A 68 1.18 9.83 8.17
C GLN A 68 2.08 9.83 9.42
N LYS A 69 3.23 9.15 9.40
CA LYS A 69 4.27 9.25 10.43
C LYS A 69 5.33 10.31 10.11
N ASP A 70 5.68 10.49 8.84
CA ASP A 70 6.78 11.37 8.43
C ASP A 70 6.38 12.85 8.32
N GLU A 71 5.12 13.16 8.03
CA GLU A 71 4.67 14.57 7.95
C GLU A 71 4.68 15.23 9.34
N VAL A 72 4.24 14.51 10.38
CA VAL A 72 4.33 15.00 11.77
C VAL A 72 5.79 15.15 12.20
N VAL A 73 6.65 14.19 11.83
CA VAL A 73 8.08 14.23 12.18
C VAL A 73 8.83 15.35 11.43
N THR A 74 8.45 15.62 10.18
CA THR A 74 9.04 16.65 9.33
C THR A 74 8.58 18.04 9.75
N ALA A 75 7.27 18.20 10.04
CA ALA A 75 6.72 19.43 10.58
C ALA A 75 7.33 19.78 11.95
N VAL A 76 7.48 18.79 12.85
CA VAL A 76 8.11 18.98 14.17
C VAL A 76 9.61 19.28 14.05
N LYS A 77 10.35 18.60 13.17
CA LYS A 77 11.77 18.91 12.92
C LYS A 77 11.99 20.32 12.37
N SER A 78 11.08 20.81 11.52
CA SER A 78 11.15 22.18 11.00
C SER A 78 10.87 23.21 12.10
N SER A 79 9.99 22.90 13.05
CA SER A 79 9.65 23.78 14.18
C SER A 79 10.70 23.82 15.30
N LEU A 80 11.55 22.81 15.43
CA LEU A 80 12.62 22.73 16.44
C LEU A 80 13.96 23.32 15.98
N LYS A 81 14.12 23.53 14.66
CA LYS A 81 15.34 24.07 14.05
C LYS A 81 15.24 25.57 13.73
N SER A 82 14.13 26.20 14.13
CA SER A 82 13.88 27.65 14.04
C SER A 82 14.03 28.30 15.41
#